data_AF-A0A5B7UU11-F1
#
_entry.id   AF-A0A5B7UU11-F1
#
_cell.length_a   1.000
_cell.length_b   1.000
_cell.length_c   1.000
_cell.angle_alpha   90.00
_cell.angle_beta   90.00
_cell.angle_gamma   90.00
#
_symmetry.space_group_name_H-M   'P 1'
#
loop_
_entity.id
_entity.type
_entity.pdbx_description
1 polymer ?
#
loop_
_entity_poly.entity_id
_entity_poly.type
_entity_poly.pdbx_seq_one_letter_code
_entity_poly.pdbx_strand_id
1 'polypeptide(L)'
;MNKACISLGGALLAGAVVATSALPAVAHTEPKAPASVSDAAKADASATALPMVGAAYRLQKLKALTSKGDASRDEWFKYLGLYRQGSNYFRFNWDTDYCSGPATEKQPGGYDFTFSCYRHDFGYRNYKKYAGEYNFKKYHRKRIDDVFLQDMQKQCGRKFWADPLTPALRKKMKDACNKTAKTYYNAVRTAGHL
;
A
#
# COMPACT_ATOMS: atom_id res chain seq x y z
N MET A 1 7.71 -6.34 52.45
CA MET A 1 8.05 -5.13 53.24
C MET A 1 9.43 -4.67 52.80
N ASN A 2 9.54 -3.52 52.14
CA ASN A 2 10.66 -2.58 52.27
C ASN A 2 10.28 -1.25 51.60
N LYS A 3 10.73 -0.18 52.25
CA LYS A 3 10.16 1.16 52.28
C LYS A 3 10.68 2.09 51.16
N ALA A 4 9.91 3.15 50.97
CA ALA A 4 10.01 4.24 50.00
C ALA A 4 11.12 5.29 50.25
N CYS A 5 11.33 6.18 49.27
CA CYS A 5 11.39 7.65 49.36
C CYS A 5 11.63 8.24 47.94
N ILE A 6 10.77 9.10 47.37
CA ILE A 6 10.67 10.59 47.50
C ILE A 6 11.97 11.26 46.94
N SER A 7 11.98 12.19 45.97
CA SER A 7 11.30 13.50 45.89
C SER A 7 11.64 14.28 44.60
N LEU A 8 10.75 15.23 44.23
CA LEU A 8 10.93 16.56 43.57
C LEU A 8 11.77 16.65 42.27
N GLY A 9 11.44 17.46 41.27
CA GLY A 9 10.57 18.63 41.15
C GLY A 9 11.10 19.47 39.97
N GLY A 10 10.26 20.29 39.32
CA GLY A 10 10.74 21.22 38.29
C GLY A 10 9.69 21.60 37.27
N ALA A 11 8.81 22.54 37.63
CA ALA A 11 8.00 23.30 36.70
C ALA A 11 8.82 24.46 36.12
N LEU A 12 8.78 24.65 34.80
CA LEU A 12 9.15 25.87 34.09
C LEU A 12 8.15 26.01 32.93
N LEU A 13 7.13 26.86 33.10
CA LEU A 13 7.08 28.29 32.77
C LEU A 13 6.77 28.55 31.28
N ALA A 14 5.78 29.42 31.12
CA ALA A 14 5.01 29.73 29.94
C ALA A 14 5.80 30.49 28.85
N GLY A 15 5.29 30.39 27.62
CA GLY A 15 5.71 31.21 26.50
C GLY A 15 4.70 31.11 25.35
N ALA A 16 3.52 31.69 25.53
CA ALA A 16 2.58 31.94 24.44
C ALA A 16 3.00 33.23 23.72
N VAL A 17 3.27 33.15 22.42
CA VAL A 17 3.35 34.33 21.55
C VAL A 17 2.33 34.12 20.43
N VAL A 18 1.20 34.81 20.57
CA VAL A 18 0.22 35.03 19.51
C VAL A 18 0.69 36.26 18.73
N ALA A 19 1.05 36.07 17.46
CA ALA A 19 1.25 37.16 16.52
C ALA A 19 0.19 37.05 15.43
N THR A 20 -0.94 37.72 15.64
CA THR A 20 -1.96 37.97 14.61
C THR A 20 -1.64 39.29 13.93
N SER A 21 -1.18 39.24 12.68
CA SER A 21 -1.18 40.40 11.78
C SER A 21 -2.24 40.20 10.70
N ALA A 22 -3.43 40.73 10.96
CA ALA A 22 -4.49 40.87 9.96
C ALA A 22 -4.10 41.96 8.97
N LEU A 23 -4.15 41.65 7.68
CA LEU A 23 -4.08 42.64 6.60
C LEU A 23 -5.48 43.23 6.36
N PRO A 24 -5.57 44.52 6.01
CA PRO A 24 -6.84 45.18 5.74
C PRO A 24 -7.45 44.72 4.41
N ALA A 25 -8.75 44.45 4.44
CA ALA A 25 -9.60 44.18 3.30
C ALA A 25 -9.71 45.43 2.41
N VAL A 26 -9.37 45.29 1.14
CA VAL A 26 -9.71 46.27 0.10
C VAL A 26 -11.02 45.82 -0.54
N ALA A 27 -12.06 46.62 -0.32
CA ALA A 27 -13.34 46.49 -0.99
C ALA A 27 -13.19 46.90 -2.45
N HIS A 28 -13.54 46.00 -3.38
CA HIS A 28 -13.81 46.37 -4.76
C HIS A 28 -15.22 45.91 -5.12
N THR A 29 -16.04 46.93 -5.37
CA THR A 29 -17.37 46.93 -5.95
C THR A 29 -17.49 46.07 -7.19
N GLU A 30 -18.52 45.21 -7.23
CA GLU A 30 -19.05 44.56 -8.43
C GLU A 30 -19.61 45.59 -9.42
N PRO A 31 -19.29 45.48 -10.72
CA PRO A 31 -20.13 46.00 -11.78
C PRO A 31 -20.96 44.89 -12.43
N LYS A 32 -22.27 45.09 -12.37
CA LYS A 32 -23.35 44.49 -13.14
C LYS A 32 -23.01 44.31 -14.63
N ALA A 33 -23.29 43.11 -15.14
CA ALA A 33 -23.17 42.71 -16.54
C ALA A 33 -23.99 43.57 -17.51
N PRO A 34 -23.56 43.63 -18.78
CA PRO A 34 -24.49 43.63 -19.90
C PRO A 34 -24.39 42.31 -20.69
N ALA A 35 -25.56 41.78 -21.04
CA ALA A 35 -25.71 40.76 -22.06
C ALA A 35 -25.42 41.34 -23.45
N SER A 36 -24.77 40.58 -24.33
CA SER A 36 -25.31 40.17 -25.66
C SER A 36 -24.23 39.67 -26.64
N VAL A 37 -24.62 38.60 -27.34
CA VAL A 37 -24.32 38.16 -28.72
C VAL A 37 -22.91 37.66 -29.16
N SER A 38 -22.93 36.35 -29.45
CA SER A 38 -22.50 35.66 -30.68
C SER A 38 -21.02 35.51 -31.08
N ASP A 39 -20.66 34.22 -31.11
CA ASP A 39 -19.85 33.51 -32.10
C ASP A 39 -18.41 33.96 -32.40
N ALA A 40 -17.46 33.22 -31.82
CA ALA A 40 -16.36 32.63 -32.59
C ALA A 40 -15.75 31.47 -31.80
N ALA A 41 -15.86 30.27 -32.35
CA ALA A 41 -15.07 29.12 -31.93
C ALA A 41 -13.57 29.48 -32.02
N LYS A 42 -12.92 29.60 -30.85
CA LYS A 42 -11.48 29.36 -30.73
C LYS A 42 -11.31 28.03 -30.04
N ALA A 43 -10.92 27.03 -30.82
CA ALA A 43 -10.31 25.83 -30.30
C ALA A 43 -8.97 26.23 -29.68
N ASP A 44 -8.96 26.48 -28.38
CA ASP A 44 -7.73 26.56 -27.63
C ASP A 44 -7.22 25.14 -27.36
N ALA A 45 -6.02 24.89 -27.87
CA ALA A 45 -5.30 23.66 -27.70
C ALA A 45 -4.86 23.47 -26.24
N SER A 46 -4.79 22.21 -25.83
CA SER A 46 -3.90 21.72 -24.77
C SER A 46 -4.12 22.29 -23.37
N ALA A 47 -5.18 21.83 -22.73
CA ALA A 47 -4.99 21.16 -21.46
C ALA A 47 -5.47 19.71 -21.63
N THR A 48 -4.56 18.80 -22.02
CA THR A 48 -4.73 17.40 -21.67
C THR A 48 -4.64 17.30 -20.15
N ALA A 49 -5.72 17.68 -19.47
CA ALA A 49 -6.04 17.12 -18.18
C ALA A 49 -6.10 15.61 -18.43
N LEU A 50 -5.00 14.91 -18.14
CA LEU A 50 -4.99 13.45 -18.06
C LEU A 50 -6.29 13.10 -17.32
N PRO A 51 -7.19 12.29 -17.93
CA PRO A 51 -8.48 12.03 -17.32
C PRO A 51 -8.19 11.62 -15.88
N MET A 52 -8.74 12.35 -14.91
CA MET A 52 -8.63 11.96 -13.50
C MET A 52 -9.03 10.49 -13.47
N VAL A 53 -8.06 9.61 -13.24
CA VAL A 53 -8.25 8.16 -13.38
C VAL A 53 -9.52 7.82 -12.61
N GLY A 54 -10.56 7.32 -13.28
CA GLY A 54 -11.84 7.05 -12.61
C GLY A 54 -11.70 5.94 -11.58
N ALA A 55 -12.61 5.87 -10.60
CA ALA A 55 -12.63 4.80 -9.60
C ALA A 55 -12.71 3.40 -10.26
N ALA A 56 -13.53 3.26 -11.29
CA ALA A 56 -13.65 2.02 -12.07
C ALA A 56 -12.31 1.62 -12.73
N TYR A 57 -11.59 2.57 -13.34
CA TYR A 57 -10.31 2.30 -13.98
C TYR A 57 -9.23 1.94 -12.95
N ARG A 58 -9.22 2.59 -11.78
CA ARG A 58 -8.35 2.19 -10.65
C ARG A 58 -8.64 0.76 -10.21
N LEU A 59 -9.91 0.37 -10.05
CA LEU A 59 -10.29 -0.98 -9.62
C LEU A 59 -9.92 -2.04 -10.68
N GLN A 60 -10.07 -1.73 -11.96
CA GLN A 60 -9.62 -2.62 -13.05
C GLN A 60 -8.11 -2.81 -12.98
N LYS A 61 -7.35 -1.72 -12.83
CA LYS A 61 -5.89 -1.82 -12.71
C LYS A 61 -5.48 -2.56 -11.44
N LEU A 62 -6.11 -2.26 -10.31
CA LEU A 62 -5.88 -2.93 -9.05
C LEU A 62 -6.14 -4.44 -9.16
N LYS A 63 -7.19 -4.85 -9.89
CA LYS A 63 -7.47 -6.27 -10.18
C LYS A 63 -6.32 -6.91 -10.97
N ALA A 64 -5.80 -6.24 -11.99
CA ALA A 64 -4.67 -6.73 -12.78
C ALA A 64 -3.40 -6.92 -11.92
N LEU A 65 -3.11 -6.00 -10.99
CA LEU A 65 -1.94 -6.05 -10.11
C LEU A 65 -2.08 -7.05 -8.93
N THR A 66 -3.30 -7.49 -8.62
CA THR A 66 -3.62 -8.34 -7.45
C THR A 66 -4.28 -9.66 -7.84
N SER A 67 -4.02 -10.14 -9.05
CA SER A 67 -4.51 -11.44 -9.53
C SER A 67 -3.45 -12.53 -9.31
N LYS A 68 -3.90 -13.78 -9.47
CA LYS A 68 -3.02 -14.96 -9.46
C LYS A 68 -2.14 -15.00 -10.73
N GLY A 69 -1.10 -15.82 -10.68
CA GLY A 69 -0.17 -16.00 -11.79
C GLY A 69 0.97 -14.99 -11.87
N ASP A 70 1.96 -15.32 -12.70
CA ASP A 70 3.21 -14.56 -12.83
C ASP A 70 3.02 -13.22 -13.53
N ALA A 71 2.19 -13.15 -14.57
CA ALA A 71 1.91 -11.91 -15.28
C ALA A 71 1.42 -10.79 -14.34
N SER A 72 0.52 -11.11 -13.40
CA SER A 72 0.03 -10.15 -12.40
C SER A 72 1.13 -9.69 -11.44
N ARG A 73 2.00 -10.62 -11.02
CA ARG A 73 3.10 -10.33 -10.10
C ARG A 73 4.17 -9.48 -10.79
N ASP A 74 4.53 -9.81 -12.03
CA ASP A 74 5.52 -9.08 -12.82
C ASP A 74 5.01 -7.66 -13.14
N GLU A 75 3.72 -7.53 -13.45
CA GLU A 75 3.08 -6.22 -13.62
C GLU A 75 3.07 -5.41 -12.30
N TRP A 76 2.80 -6.06 -11.16
CA TRP A 76 2.92 -5.41 -9.85
C TRP A 76 4.34 -4.90 -9.59
N PHE A 77 5.38 -5.71 -9.86
CA PHE A 77 6.77 -5.28 -9.73
C PHE A 77 7.13 -4.13 -10.69
N LYS A 78 6.62 -4.16 -11.93
CA LYS A 78 6.76 -3.05 -12.87
C LYS A 78 6.20 -1.75 -12.29
N TYR A 79 4.98 -1.78 -11.74
CA TYR A 79 4.35 -0.59 -11.15
C TYR A 79 5.01 -0.15 -9.84
N LEU A 80 5.53 -1.09 -9.05
CA LEU A 80 6.37 -0.77 -7.90
C LEU A 80 7.64 -0.03 -8.33
N GLY A 81 8.28 -0.48 -9.41
CA GLY A 81 9.45 0.19 -10.01
C GLY A 81 9.13 1.62 -10.46
N LEU A 82 8.00 1.82 -11.16
CA LEU A 82 7.54 3.15 -11.57
C LEU A 82 7.27 4.06 -10.36
N TYR A 83 6.64 3.53 -9.31
CA TYR A 83 6.42 4.27 -8.06
C TYR A 83 7.73 4.73 -7.42
N ARG A 84 8.73 3.84 -7.35
CA ARG A 84 10.07 4.16 -6.83
C ARG A 84 10.82 5.18 -7.68
N GLN A 85 10.45 5.34 -8.96
CA GLN A 85 10.96 6.36 -9.86
C GLN A 85 10.15 7.67 -9.81
N GLY A 86 9.20 7.80 -8.88
CA GLY A 86 8.39 9.01 -8.68
C GLY A 86 7.04 9.01 -9.38
N SER A 87 6.68 7.96 -10.13
CA SER A 87 5.38 7.89 -10.83
C SER A 87 4.32 7.16 -10.01
N ASN A 88 3.30 7.89 -9.55
CA ASN A 88 2.11 7.31 -8.94
C ASN A 88 0.82 7.71 -9.68
N TYR A 89 0.77 7.43 -10.98
CA TYR A 89 -0.34 7.81 -11.88
C TYR A 89 -1.73 7.41 -11.34
N PHE A 90 -1.87 6.20 -10.81
CA PHE A 90 -3.13 5.70 -10.25
C PHE A 90 -3.42 6.22 -8.83
N ARG A 91 -2.47 6.91 -8.19
CA ARG A 91 -2.52 7.39 -6.80
C ARG A 91 -2.78 6.27 -5.80
N PHE A 92 -2.26 5.08 -6.08
CA PHE A 92 -2.35 3.93 -5.18
C PHE A 92 -1.54 4.21 -3.90
N ASN A 93 -2.00 3.63 -2.79
CA ASN A 93 -1.23 3.55 -1.57
C ASN A 93 -0.18 2.44 -1.73
N TRP A 94 1.09 2.79 -1.57
CA TRP A 94 2.24 1.88 -1.65
C TRP A 94 2.93 1.70 -0.30
N ASP A 95 2.30 2.12 0.79
CA ASP A 95 2.80 1.92 2.14
C ASP A 95 2.72 0.44 2.49
N THR A 96 3.71 -0.02 3.26
CA THR A 96 3.78 -1.40 3.74
C THR A 96 4.51 -1.42 5.07
N ASP A 97 4.02 -2.25 5.96
CA ASP A 97 4.66 -2.66 7.21
C ASP A 97 5.29 -4.05 7.07
N TYR A 98 5.39 -4.53 5.83
CA TYR A 98 5.88 -5.85 5.44
C TYR A 98 5.13 -6.95 6.18
N CYS A 99 5.84 -7.93 6.73
CA CYS A 99 5.22 -9.00 7.46
C CYS A 99 5.12 -8.60 8.94
N SER A 100 4.07 -7.87 9.32
CA SER A 100 3.86 -7.34 10.68
C SER A 100 3.60 -8.38 11.78
N GLY A 101 3.47 -9.66 11.40
CA GLY A 101 3.26 -10.77 12.33
C GLY A 101 4.52 -11.23 13.08
N PRO A 102 4.37 -12.11 14.08
CA PRO A 102 5.49 -12.61 14.92
C PRO A 102 6.52 -13.46 14.17
N ALA A 103 6.30 -13.75 12.89
CA ALA A 103 7.23 -14.48 12.04
C ALA A 103 8.02 -13.51 11.17
N THR A 104 9.31 -13.75 11.01
CA THR A 104 10.21 -12.89 10.19
C THR A 104 9.93 -13.02 8.69
N GLU A 105 10.21 -12.00 7.87
CA GLU A 105 10.09 -12.15 6.40
C GLU A 105 11.08 -13.18 5.86
N LYS A 106 12.26 -13.25 6.48
CA LYS A 106 13.31 -14.24 6.15
C LYS A 106 12.90 -15.60 6.64
N GLN A 107 13.04 -16.59 5.77
CA GLN A 107 12.64 -17.97 6.00
C GLN A 107 13.84 -18.91 5.84
N PRO A 108 13.85 -20.06 6.55
CA PRO A 108 14.93 -21.05 6.44
C PRO A 108 15.23 -21.43 4.99
N GLY A 109 16.50 -21.62 4.66
CA GLY A 109 16.94 -21.95 3.29
C GLY A 109 17.04 -20.76 2.32
N GLY A 110 17.06 -19.53 2.87
CA GLY A 110 17.29 -18.31 2.10
C GLY A 110 16.04 -17.78 1.38
N TYR A 111 14.85 -18.26 1.76
CA TYR A 111 13.59 -17.74 1.24
C TYR A 111 13.21 -16.43 1.96
N ASP A 112 12.32 -15.65 1.34
CA ASP A 112 12.03 -14.28 1.77
C ASP A 112 10.63 -13.85 1.32
N PHE A 113 9.73 -13.62 2.27
CA PHE A 113 8.34 -13.23 2.02
C PHE A 113 8.12 -11.71 1.94
N THR A 114 9.17 -10.88 2.02
CA THR A 114 9.08 -9.40 2.02
C THR A 114 8.15 -8.88 0.92
N PHE A 115 8.36 -9.30 -0.33
CA PHE A 115 7.54 -8.83 -1.45
C PHE A 115 6.16 -9.50 -1.53
N SER A 116 6.00 -10.70 -0.96
CA SER A 116 4.68 -11.32 -0.81
C SER A 116 3.81 -10.50 0.14
N CYS A 117 4.36 -10.10 1.30
CA CYS A 117 3.68 -9.24 2.27
C CYS A 117 3.41 -7.85 1.68
N TYR A 118 4.38 -7.25 0.99
CA TYR A 118 4.17 -5.94 0.34
C TYR A 118 3.02 -5.98 -0.68
N ARG A 119 2.94 -7.00 -1.53
CA ARG A 119 1.82 -7.09 -2.49
C ARG A 119 0.47 -7.33 -1.81
N HIS A 120 0.46 -8.04 -0.68
CA HIS A 120 -0.73 -8.25 0.15
C HIS A 120 -1.23 -6.93 0.74
N ASP A 121 -0.36 -6.15 1.40
CA ASP A 121 -0.65 -4.82 1.95
C ASP A 121 -1.18 -3.87 0.88
N PHE A 122 -0.51 -3.85 -0.28
CA PHE A 122 -0.94 -3.06 -1.43
C PHE A 122 -2.38 -3.40 -1.82
N GLY A 123 -2.72 -4.70 -1.89
CA GLY A 123 -4.09 -5.13 -2.16
C GLY A 123 -5.06 -4.64 -1.07
N TYR A 124 -4.75 -4.89 0.19
CA TYR A 124 -5.61 -4.53 1.33
C TYR A 124 -5.90 -3.03 1.37
N ARG A 125 -4.87 -2.20 1.38
CA ARG A 125 -4.97 -0.74 1.51
C ARG A 125 -5.76 -0.14 0.36
N ASN A 126 -5.49 -0.56 -0.88
CA ASN A 126 -6.15 0.01 -2.05
C ASN A 126 -7.59 -0.49 -2.23
N TYR A 127 -7.89 -1.77 -1.95
CA TYR A 127 -9.28 -2.23 -2.03
C TYR A 127 -10.16 -1.61 -0.95
N LYS A 128 -9.66 -1.44 0.29
CA LYS A 128 -10.38 -0.68 1.32
C LYS A 128 -10.68 0.74 0.87
N LYS A 129 -9.68 1.42 0.28
CA LYS A 129 -9.80 2.80 -0.22
C LYS A 129 -10.78 2.96 -1.38
N TYR A 130 -10.72 2.09 -2.39
CA TYR A 130 -11.45 2.29 -3.66
C TYR A 130 -12.73 1.47 -3.80
N ALA A 131 -12.84 0.33 -3.11
CA ALA A 131 -14.07 -0.46 -3.09
C ALA A 131 -14.91 -0.22 -1.83
N GLY A 132 -14.32 0.33 -0.76
CA GLY A 132 -14.93 0.48 0.54
C GLY A 132 -14.83 -0.79 1.39
N GLU A 133 -14.90 -0.63 2.72
CA GLU A 133 -14.66 -1.70 3.69
C GLU A 133 -15.60 -2.92 3.52
N TYR A 134 -16.88 -2.67 3.22
CA TYR A 134 -17.87 -3.73 2.99
C TYR A 134 -17.52 -4.59 1.77
N ASN A 135 -17.26 -3.97 0.62
CA ASN A 135 -16.94 -4.69 -0.60
C ASN A 135 -15.57 -5.36 -0.51
N PHE A 136 -14.61 -4.72 0.15
CA PHE A 136 -13.32 -5.33 0.45
C PHE A 136 -13.51 -6.66 1.19
N LYS A 137 -14.22 -6.65 2.34
CA LYS A 137 -14.46 -7.86 3.14
C LYS A 137 -15.22 -8.93 2.37
N LYS A 138 -16.26 -8.55 1.63
CA LYS A 138 -17.18 -9.47 0.96
C LYS A 138 -16.62 -10.08 -0.33
N TYR A 139 -15.92 -9.29 -1.15
CA TYR A 139 -15.58 -9.68 -2.52
C TYR A 139 -14.09 -9.75 -2.83
N HIS A 140 -13.23 -9.09 -2.04
CA HIS A 140 -11.83 -8.93 -2.41
C HIS A 140 -10.85 -9.59 -1.44
N ARG A 141 -11.14 -9.58 -0.13
CA ARG A 141 -10.23 -10.06 0.93
C ARG A 141 -9.70 -11.46 0.65
N LYS A 142 -10.60 -12.43 0.45
CA LYS A 142 -10.22 -13.83 0.19
C LYS A 142 -9.31 -13.97 -1.04
N ARG A 143 -9.62 -13.27 -2.13
CA ARG A 143 -8.82 -13.32 -3.36
C ARG A 143 -7.41 -12.79 -3.12
N ILE A 144 -7.27 -11.72 -2.35
CA ILE A 144 -5.96 -11.14 -2.02
C ILE A 144 -5.17 -12.08 -1.11
N ASP A 145 -5.83 -12.71 -0.13
CA ASP A 145 -5.19 -13.73 0.73
C ASP A 145 -4.73 -14.95 -0.08
N ASP A 146 -5.54 -15.42 -1.03
CA ASP A 146 -5.18 -16.54 -1.90
C ASP A 146 -3.96 -16.20 -2.80
N VAL A 147 -3.85 -14.94 -3.21
CA VAL A 147 -2.74 -14.42 -4.00
C VAL A 147 -1.47 -14.31 -3.15
N PHE A 148 -1.61 -13.88 -1.90
CA PHE A 148 -0.51 -13.85 -0.94
C PHE A 148 0.06 -15.24 -0.67
N LEU A 149 -0.79 -16.25 -0.45
CA LEU A 149 -0.34 -17.64 -0.32
C LEU A 149 0.42 -18.11 -1.56
N GLN A 150 -0.09 -17.82 -2.76
CA GLN A 150 0.57 -18.19 -4.00
C GLN A 150 1.98 -17.58 -4.12
N ASP A 151 2.14 -16.31 -3.75
CA ASP A 151 3.44 -15.63 -3.83
C ASP A 151 4.45 -16.20 -2.86
N MET A 152 4.04 -16.48 -1.62
CA MET A 152 4.90 -17.14 -0.63
C MET A 152 5.31 -18.53 -1.13
N GLN A 153 4.38 -19.32 -1.67
CA GLN A 153 4.68 -20.65 -2.23
C GLN A 153 5.62 -20.57 -3.44
N LYS A 154 5.46 -19.56 -4.30
CA LYS A 154 6.40 -19.28 -5.39
C LYS A 154 7.79 -19.00 -4.85
N GLN A 155 7.90 -18.19 -3.79
CA GLN A 155 9.19 -17.95 -3.13
C GLN A 155 9.81 -19.24 -2.61
N CYS A 156 9.03 -20.11 -1.96
CA CYS A 156 9.51 -21.42 -1.51
C CYS A 156 9.97 -22.33 -2.67
N GLY A 157 9.48 -22.09 -3.89
CA GLY A 157 9.90 -22.78 -5.12
C GLY A 157 11.16 -22.21 -5.78
N ARG A 158 11.73 -21.10 -5.27
CA ARG A 158 12.91 -20.46 -5.84
C ARG A 158 14.12 -21.41 -5.84
N LYS A 159 14.81 -21.46 -6.98
CA LYS A 159 16.11 -22.12 -7.14
C LYS A 159 17.23 -21.10 -6.94
N PHE A 160 18.34 -21.55 -6.35
CA PHE A 160 19.52 -20.73 -6.08
C PHE A 160 20.65 -21.22 -6.99
N TRP A 161 21.34 -20.29 -7.66
CA TRP A 161 22.39 -20.60 -8.63
C TRP A 161 23.61 -21.29 -7.97
N ALA A 162 24.05 -20.78 -6.82
CA ALA A 162 25.10 -21.36 -6.00
C ALA A 162 24.50 -21.79 -4.66
N ASP A 163 23.66 -22.83 -4.70
CA ASP A 163 22.97 -23.34 -3.51
C ASP A 163 23.96 -24.08 -2.59
N PRO A 164 24.23 -23.58 -1.36
CA PRO A 164 25.13 -24.27 -0.44
C PRO A 164 24.49 -25.50 0.21
N LEU A 165 23.19 -25.74 0.02
CA LEU A 165 22.46 -26.84 0.65
C LEU A 165 22.45 -28.08 -0.24
N THR A 166 22.58 -29.26 0.38
CA THR A 166 22.35 -30.53 -0.32
C THR A 166 20.89 -30.64 -0.81
N PRO A 167 20.59 -31.44 -1.85
CA PRO A 167 19.21 -31.62 -2.33
C PRO A 167 18.22 -32.03 -1.23
N ALA A 168 18.64 -32.89 -0.31
CA ALA A 168 17.81 -33.33 0.82
C ALA A 168 17.51 -32.18 1.80
N LEU A 169 18.52 -31.35 2.12
CA LEU A 169 18.34 -30.20 3.00
C LEU A 169 17.49 -29.11 2.32
N ARG A 170 17.71 -28.86 1.03
CA ARG A 170 16.88 -27.97 0.21
C ARG A 170 15.41 -28.38 0.23
N LYS A 171 15.12 -29.68 0.09
CA LYS A 171 13.76 -30.20 0.20
C LYS A 171 13.15 -29.88 1.58
N LYS A 172 13.88 -30.15 2.66
CA LYS A 172 13.43 -29.84 4.03
C LYS A 172 13.16 -28.34 4.22
N MET A 173 14.04 -27.47 3.73
CA MET A 173 13.84 -26.01 3.79
C MET A 173 12.62 -25.55 2.99
N LYS A 174 12.41 -26.11 1.79
CA LYS A 174 11.22 -25.85 0.98
C LYS A 174 9.94 -26.27 1.69
N ASP A 175 9.93 -27.45 2.32
CA ASP A 175 8.77 -27.95 3.06
C ASP A 175 8.46 -27.06 4.28
N ALA A 176 9.51 -26.64 5.02
CA ALA A 176 9.37 -25.69 6.13
C ALA A 176 8.83 -24.32 5.66
N CYS A 177 9.37 -23.78 4.56
CA CYS A 177 8.88 -22.53 3.95
C CYS A 177 7.39 -22.62 3.58
N ASN A 178 6.97 -23.71 2.94
CA ASN A 178 5.56 -23.91 2.57
C ASN A 178 4.65 -24.05 3.79
N LYS A 179 5.14 -24.65 4.90
CA LYS A 179 4.41 -24.71 6.16
C LYS A 179 4.23 -23.30 6.72
N THR A 180 5.28 -22.47 6.75
CA THR A 180 5.17 -21.08 7.20
C THR A 180 4.22 -20.27 6.32
N ALA A 181 4.27 -20.43 4.99
CA ALA A 181 3.35 -19.76 4.07
C ALA A 181 1.86 -20.05 4.40
N LYS A 182 1.55 -21.29 4.79
CA LYS A 182 0.19 -21.66 5.25
C LYS A 182 -0.16 -21.00 6.59
N THR A 183 0.79 -20.91 7.53
CA THR A 183 0.58 -20.20 8.80
C THR A 183 0.23 -18.73 8.57
N TYR A 184 0.99 -18.05 7.72
CA TYR A 184 0.73 -16.66 7.33
C TYR A 184 -0.64 -16.48 6.67
N TYR A 185 -0.99 -17.35 5.72
CA TYR A 185 -2.30 -17.35 5.10
C TYR A 185 -3.42 -17.52 6.14
N ASN A 186 -3.29 -18.48 7.06
CA ASN A 186 -4.29 -18.72 8.09
C ASN A 186 -4.43 -17.52 9.04
N ALA A 187 -3.33 -16.84 9.39
CA ALA A 187 -3.35 -15.63 10.20
C ALA A 187 -4.18 -14.52 9.53
N VAL A 188 -3.89 -14.18 8.26
CA VAL A 188 -4.66 -13.14 7.55
C VAL A 188 -6.11 -13.55 7.28
N ARG A 189 -6.37 -14.85 7.07
CA ARG A 189 -7.75 -15.33 6.91
C ARG A 189 -8.59 -15.11 8.17
N THR A 190 -7.97 -15.22 9.34
CA THR A 190 -8.61 -15.11 10.65
C THR A 190 -8.69 -13.65 11.10
N ALA A 191 -7.57 -12.94 11.13
CA ALA A 191 -7.45 -11.59 11.71
C ALA A 191 -7.69 -10.45 10.69
N GLY A 192 -7.58 -10.72 9.38
CA GLY A 192 -7.71 -9.69 8.34
C GLY A 192 -6.56 -8.67 8.34
N HIS A 193 -5.42 -9.04 8.90
CA HIS A 193 -4.11 -8.40 8.81
C HIS A 193 -3.05 -9.43 9.24
N LEU A 194 -1.78 -9.14 8.96
CA LEU A 194 -0.65 -9.89 9.52
C LEU A 194 -0.31 -9.39 10.92
#